data_AF-A0A534T173-F1
#
_entry.id   AF-A0A534T173-F1
#
_cell.length_a   1.000
_cell.length_b   1.000
_cell.length_c   1.000
_cell.angle_alpha   90.00
_cell.angle_beta   90.00
_cell.angle_gamma   90.00
#
_symmetry.space_group_name_H-M   'P 1'
#
loop_
_entity.id
_entity.type
_entity.pdbx_description
1 polymer ?
#
loop_
_entity_poly.entity_id
_entity_poly.type
_entity_poly.pdbx_seq_one_letter_code
_entity_poly.pdbx_strand_id
1 'polypeptide(L)'
;MRIVVCVKYVPVLSALRFDPGTRRLVREGVPGEASSFDVRALGAALALRRTHGGEVVALTMGPPAARDGLVHCLALGADRAIHLLDPLLAGSDTLATARALSAALRREAPDVVLLGRASVDAETGQVGPEVAELLGWPQVTAARRLSVDPATRRFTAEREADDGFETLAGQLPAVVTAAEDLAEERFPTKAERQAAATKPIATLGVADLGLAPGDVGLAGSPTEVAAIEHVEVARRGEVLAGDSPEALARTLGERLRDLGVLGGAPEKRPRLPVRTPGAGAAVWVVAEFGPRGVRPVTAELLAKAAVLAVDLGGPVEALVIGHGAAEAPALAAAGADRVLVAEGPGLDPYTTDAHAAVLAEAIRARAPRLVLLGSTALGRDLAPRVAARLGLGLTGDAIDLDLDAEGRVRQHKPAFGGTIVAPILSRTRPEMATVRPGMLRSAEPDAARRAVVEKILVPTAAPRVEVVRRELLPDTAAALDSAAVVLGVGKGIGGPAALPAIGQVAERLGAAIGATREVTDAGWLPKQYQVGLTGRAISPRLYVALGVSGAMEHLVGLRRAATIVAVNKNPKAPIFKAADLGVVADWAAVLPHLEAALRA
;
A
#
# COMPACT_ATOMS: atom_id res chain seq x y z
N MET A 1 2.00 27.60 16.67
CA MET A 1 2.27 26.34 15.95
C MET A 1 2.05 26.56 14.46
N ARG A 2 2.96 26.09 13.61
CA ARG A 2 2.75 26.10 12.15
C ARG A 2 2.60 24.68 11.63
N ILE A 3 1.54 24.43 10.89
CA ILE A 3 1.22 23.12 10.32
C ILE A 3 1.18 23.26 8.80
N VAL A 4 1.95 22.45 8.09
CA VAL A 4 1.88 22.39 6.62
C VAL A 4 1.22 21.08 6.22
N VAL A 5 0.23 21.15 5.34
CA VAL A 5 -0.44 19.98 4.76
C VAL A 5 -0.02 19.88 3.30
N CYS A 6 0.73 18.84 2.93
CA CYS A 6 1.06 18.59 1.54
C CYS A 6 -0.09 17.83 0.86
N VAL A 7 -0.61 18.40 -0.22
CA VAL A 7 -1.82 17.94 -0.89
C VAL A 7 -1.49 17.49 -2.30
N LYS A 8 -1.84 16.25 -2.63
CA LYS A 8 -1.77 15.70 -3.98
C LYS A 8 -3.05 16.06 -4.74
N TYR A 9 -2.89 16.45 -5.99
CA TYR A 9 -4.01 16.65 -6.92
C TYR A 9 -4.06 15.45 -7.87
N VAL A 10 -5.11 14.64 -7.75
CA VAL A 10 -5.27 13.35 -8.44
C VAL A 10 -6.48 13.40 -9.38
N PRO A 11 -6.51 12.61 -10.46
CA PRO A 11 -7.70 12.55 -11.30
C PRO A 11 -8.86 11.85 -10.58
N VAL A 12 -10.07 12.33 -10.83
CA VAL A 12 -11.30 11.67 -10.34
C VAL A 12 -11.45 10.33 -11.04
N LEU A 13 -11.25 9.23 -10.30
CA LEU A 13 -11.20 7.88 -10.87
C LEU A 13 -12.49 7.46 -11.60
N SER A 14 -13.65 7.90 -11.11
CA SER A 14 -14.95 7.63 -11.74
C SER A 14 -15.15 8.34 -13.08
N ALA A 15 -14.38 9.40 -13.35
CA ALA A 15 -14.46 10.19 -14.58
C ALA A 15 -13.46 9.73 -15.65
N LEU A 16 -12.62 8.73 -15.35
CA LEU A 16 -11.63 8.20 -16.28
C LEU A 16 -12.31 7.53 -17.48
N ARG A 17 -11.83 7.87 -18.67
CA ARG A 17 -12.30 7.29 -19.93
C ARG A 17 -11.16 6.57 -20.64
N PHE A 18 -11.53 5.51 -21.35
CA PHE A 18 -10.63 4.75 -22.19
C PHE A 18 -10.97 4.99 -23.66
N ASP A 19 -9.95 5.25 -24.46
CA ASP A 19 -10.10 5.29 -25.91
C ASP A 19 -9.83 3.87 -26.47
N PRO A 20 -10.86 3.17 -26.97
CA PRO A 20 -10.71 1.82 -27.50
C PRO A 20 -9.89 1.76 -28.79
N GLY A 21 -9.76 2.87 -29.53
CA GLY A 21 -8.96 2.95 -30.75
C GLY A 21 -7.46 3.03 -30.47
N THR A 22 -7.07 3.93 -29.55
CA THR A 22 -5.64 4.09 -29.17
C THR A 22 -5.21 3.15 -28.04
N ARG A 23 -6.16 2.45 -27.41
CA ARG A 23 -5.98 1.63 -26.20
C ARG A 23 -5.28 2.38 -25.06
N ARG A 24 -5.56 3.69 -24.96
CA ARG A 24 -4.96 4.59 -23.96
C ARG A 24 -6.04 5.26 -23.13
N LEU A 25 -5.65 5.66 -21.92
CA LEU A 25 -6.47 6.49 -21.05
C LEU A 25 -6.62 7.88 -21.67
N VAL A 26 -7.85 8.35 -21.82
CA VAL A 26 -8.12 9.75 -22.18
C VAL A 26 -7.88 10.59 -20.93
N ARG A 27 -6.79 11.35 -20.94
CA ARG A 27 -6.41 12.25 -19.83
C ARG A 27 -6.98 13.66 -20.00
N GLU A 28 -7.26 14.06 -21.23
CA GLU A 28 -7.83 15.36 -21.53
C GLU A 28 -9.28 15.44 -21.03
N GLY A 29 -9.62 16.54 -20.36
CA GLY A 29 -10.96 16.77 -19.82
C GLY A 29 -11.34 15.94 -18.58
N VAL A 30 -10.42 15.13 -18.03
CA VAL A 30 -10.65 14.43 -16.76
C VAL A 30 -10.50 15.45 -15.61
N PRO A 31 -11.54 15.69 -14.79
CA PRO A 31 -11.42 16.56 -13.63
C PRO A 31 -10.46 15.97 -12.60
N GLY A 32 -9.76 16.83 -11.86
CA GLY A 32 -8.96 16.43 -10.72
C GLY A 32 -9.59 16.85 -9.40
N GLU A 33 -9.06 16.29 -8.32
CA GLU A 33 -9.48 16.55 -6.95
C GLU A 33 -8.29 16.44 -5.98
N ALA A 34 -8.42 17.05 -4.81
CA ALA A 34 -7.49 16.81 -3.71
C ALA A 34 -7.62 15.36 -3.25
N SER A 35 -6.50 14.66 -3.04
CA SER A 35 -6.56 13.26 -2.63
C SER A 35 -7.25 13.09 -1.28
N SER A 36 -8.09 12.07 -1.19
CA SER A 36 -8.95 11.78 -0.03
C SER A 36 -8.16 11.68 1.30
N PHE A 37 -6.98 11.06 1.31
CA PHE A 37 -6.13 11.00 2.51
C PHE A 37 -5.52 12.37 2.87
N ASP A 38 -5.21 13.21 1.90
CA ASP A 38 -4.66 14.55 2.14
C ASP A 38 -5.74 15.50 2.72
N VAL A 39 -7.01 15.33 2.31
CA VAL A 39 -8.16 16.05 2.88
C VAL A 39 -8.35 15.69 4.37
N ARG A 40 -8.12 14.43 4.76
CA ARG A 40 -8.14 14.00 6.17
C ARG A 40 -6.95 14.57 6.95
N ALA A 41 -5.76 14.58 6.35
CA ALA A 41 -4.60 15.28 6.91
C ALA A 41 -4.92 16.76 7.17
N LEU A 42 -5.63 17.43 6.25
CA LEU A 42 -6.11 18.80 6.47
C LEU A 42 -7.10 18.89 7.65
N GLY A 43 -8.07 17.98 7.74
CA GLY A 43 -8.99 17.91 8.88
C GLY A 43 -8.26 17.82 10.23
N ALA A 44 -7.23 16.98 10.31
CA ALA A 44 -6.38 16.84 11.49
C ALA A 44 -5.60 18.11 11.80
N ALA A 45 -5.02 18.76 10.78
CA ALA A 45 -4.33 20.04 10.93
C ALA A 45 -5.25 21.13 11.52
N LEU A 46 -6.48 21.21 11.02
CA LEU A 46 -7.48 22.18 11.49
C LEU A 46 -7.91 21.89 12.93
N ALA A 47 -8.01 20.62 13.32
CA ALA A 47 -8.28 20.23 14.70
C ALA A 47 -7.14 20.64 15.65
N LEU A 48 -5.89 20.36 15.26
CA LEU A 48 -4.71 20.79 16.03
C LEU A 48 -4.63 22.31 16.18
N ARG A 49 -4.87 23.07 15.09
CA ARG A 49 -4.94 24.54 15.14
C ARG A 49 -6.05 25.03 16.08
N ARG A 50 -7.21 24.38 16.08
CA ARG A 50 -8.32 24.74 16.99
C ARG A 50 -7.94 24.57 18.46
N THR A 51 -7.19 23.52 18.78
CA THR A 51 -6.76 23.22 20.15
C THR A 51 -5.59 24.09 20.62
N HIS A 52 -4.62 24.36 19.74
CA HIS A 52 -3.34 24.96 20.14
C HIS A 52 -3.07 26.35 19.52
N GLY A 53 -4.00 26.88 18.71
CA GLY A 53 -3.78 28.05 17.89
C GLY A 53 -2.76 27.81 16.77
N GLY A 54 -2.46 28.87 16.00
CA GLY A 54 -1.46 28.84 14.94
C GLY A 54 -2.03 28.92 13.54
N GLU A 55 -1.26 28.44 12.57
CA GLU A 55 -1.52 28.59 11.13
C GLU A 55 -1.48 27.22 10.43
N VAL A 56 -2.43 26.99 9.53
CA VAL A 56 -2.48 25.83 8.62
C VAL A 56 -2.23 26.30 7.19
N VAL A 57 -1.17 25.78 6.58
CA VAL A 57 -0.75 26.08 5.22
C VAL A 57 -0.96 24.86 4.33
N ALA A 58 -1.73 24.99 3.25
CA ALA A 58 -1.83 23.94 2.24
C ALA A 58 -0.71 24.09 1.20
N LEU A 59 0.06 23.04 0.93
CA LEU A 59 1.17 23.03 -0.02
C LEU A 59 0.90 21.98 -1.10
N THR A 60 0.92 22.36 -2.37
CA THR A 60 0.84 21.39 -3.48
C THR A 60 1.98 21.59 -4.46
N MET A 61 2.39 20.50 -5.10
CA MET A 61 3.23 20.51 -6.29
C MET A 61 2.43 19.86 -7.41
N GLY A 62 2.26 20.55 -8.53
CA GLY A 62 1.46 20.01 -9.62
C GLY A 62 1.18 21.00 -10.74
N PRO A 63 0.48 20.57 -11.79
CA PRO A 63 0.13 21.42 -12.93
C PRO A 63 -0.74 22.61 -12.51
N PRO A 64 -0.98 23.60 -13.38
CA PRO A 64 -1.83 24.76 -13.06
C PRO A 64 -3.20 24.39 -12.46
N ALA A 65 -3.82 23.29 -12.94
CA ALA A 65 -5.10 22.79 -12.43
C ALA A 65 -5.05 22.33 -10.95
N ALA A 66 -3.87 22.01 -10.40
CA ALA A 66 -3.72 21.65 -8.98
C ALA A 66 -4.09 22.81 -8.03
N ARG A 67 -4.17 24.04 -8.57
CA ARG A 67 -4.74 25.19 -7.86
C ARG A 67 -6.16 24.90 -7.33
N ASP A 68 -6.96 24.11 -8.03
CA ASP A 68 -8.32 23.76 -7.59
C ASP A 68 -8.30 22.95 -6.29
N GLY A 69 -7.31 22.06 -6.13
CA GLY A 69 -7.05 21.35 -4.88
C GLY A 69 -6.68 22.28 -3.72
N LEU A 70 -5.88 23.33 -3.99
CA LEU A 70 -5.56 24.35 -2.98
C LEU A 70 -6.78 25.18 -2.59
N VAL A 71 -7.59 25.61 -3.57
CA VAL A 71 -8.85 26.33 -3.31
C VAL A 71 -9.80 25.47 -2.48
N HIS A 72 -9.87 24.18 -2.76
CA HIS A 72 -10.61 23.22 -1.94
C HIS A 72 -10.12 23.22 -0.48
N CYS A 73 -8.81 23.17 -0.25
CA CYS A 73 -8.23 23.20 1.09
C CYS A 73 -8.49 24.53 1.83
N LEU A 74 -8.38 25.65 1.11
CA LEU A 74 -8.69 26.99 1.62
C LEU A 74 -10.17 27.14 1.99
N ALA A 75 -11.07 26.53 1.21
CA ALA A 75 -12.49 26.47 1.50
C ALA A 75 -12.78 25.63 2.75
N LEU A 76 -12.02 24.55 2.96
CA LEU A 76 -12.17 23.71 4.13
C LEU A 76 -11.61 24.32 5.42
N GLY A 77 -10.77 25.36 5.31
CA GLY A 77 -10.32 26.15 6.46
C GLY A 77 -8.83 26.41 6.56
N ALA A 78 -8.02 25.99 5.58
CA ALA A 78 -6.62 26.41 5.51
C ALA A 78 -6.52 27.95 5.46
N ASP A 79 -5.48 28.49 6.09
CA ASP A 79 -5.28 29.94 6.24
C ASP A 79 -4.70 30.55 4.97
N ARG A 80 -3.70 29.88 4.39
CA ARG A 80 -3.12 30.20 3.08
C ARG A 80 -2.65 28.95 2.37
N ALA A 81 -2.24 29.11 1.12
CA ALA A 81 -1.71 28.02 0.32
C ALA A 81 -0.46 28.40 -0.48
N ILE A 82 0.31 27.38 -0.86
CA ILE A 82 1.52 27.47 -1.66
C ILE A 82 1.41 26.48 -2.81
N HIS A 83 1.65 26.96 -4.03
CA HIS A 83 1.68 26.16 -5.25
C HIS A 83 3.11 26.14 -5.79
N LEU A 84 3.74 24.97 -5.73
CA LEU A 84 4.99 24.72 -6.45
C LEU A 84 4.64 24.47 -7.91
N LEU A 85 4.91 25.46 -8.76
CA LEU A 85 4.50 25.48 -10.17
C LEU A 85 5.65 25.96 -11.04
N ASP A 86 6.23 25.02 -11.76
CA ASP A 86 7.34 25.26 -12.69
C ASP A 86 7.35 24.12 -13.73
N PRO A 87 7.51 24.39 -15.03
CA PRO A 87 7.67 23.34 -16.04
C PRO A 87 8.79 22.34 -15.73
N LEU A 88 9.85 22.76 -15.03
CA LEU A 88 10.95 21.89 -14.61
C LEU A 88 10.52 20.81 -13.60
N LEU A 89 9.36 20.95 -12.94
CA LEU A 89 8.83 19.94 -12.01
C LEU A 89 8.07 18.81 -12.72
N ALA A 90 7.80 18.95 -14.02
CA ALA A 90 7.02 17.98 -14.77
C ALA A 90 7.71 16.61 -14.87
N GLY A 91 6.91 15.54 -14.77
CA GLY A 91 7.40 14.17 -14.84
C GLY A 91 8.18 13.69 -13.62
N SER A 92 8.13 14.43 -12.50
CA SER A 92 8.76 14.02 -11.24
C SER A 92 8.22 12.66 -10.75
N ASP A 93 9.13 11.79 -10.32
CA ASP A 93 8.82 10.66 -9.46
C ASP A 93 8.71 11.08 -7.98
N THR A 94 8.65 10.11 -7.07
CA THR A 94 8.44 10.38 -5.64
C THR A 94 9.63 11.11 -5.02
N LEU A 95 10.87 10.72 -5.33
CA LEU A 95 12.04 11.34 -4.73
C LEU A 95 12.24 12.78 -5.24
N ALA A 96 12.06 13.01 -6.55
CA ALA A 96 12.11 14.37 -7.12
C ALA A 96 11.01 15.26 -6.51
N THR A 97 9.80 14.71 -6.33
CA THR A 97 8.69 15.40 -5.63
C THR A 97 9.06 15.73 -4.18
N ALA A 98 9.63 14.76 -3.45
CA ALA A 98 10.03 14.93 -2.06
C ALA A 98 11.12 15.99 -1.89
N ARG A 99 12.07 16.10 -2.83
CA ARG A 99 13.09 17.18 -2.85
C ARG A 99 12.46 18.56 -2.98
N ALA A 100 11.54 18.73 -3.94
CA ALA A 100 10.84 20.00 -4.14
C ALA A 100 10.01 20.41 -2.92
N LEU A 101 9.23 19.48 -2.37
CA LEU A 101 8.44 19.72 -1.16
C LEU A 101 9.34 20.02 0.05
N SER A 102 10.44 19.28 0.23
CA SER A 102 11.37 19.50 1.34
C SER A 102 12.01 20.89 1.29
N ALA A 103 12.35 21.40 0.10
CA ALA A 103 12.88 22.76 -0.05
C ALA A 103 11.86 23.82 0.38
N ALA A 104 10.59 23.66 -0.02
CA ALA A 104 9.52 24.54 0.42
C ALA A 104 9.28 24.44 1.94
N LEU A 105 9.29 23.23 2.49
CA LEU A 105 9.08 22.97 3.91
C LEU A 105 10.20 23.56 4.78
N ARG A 106 11.46 23.54 4.34
CA ARG A 106 12.57 24.22 5.05
C ARG A 106 12.35 25.73 5.16
N ARG A 107 11.85 26.36 4.08
CA ARG A 107 11.52 27.79 4.08
C ARG A 107 10.32 28.11 4.98
N GLU A 108 9.33 27.22 4.99
CA GLU A 108 8.12 27.37 5.80
C GLU A 108 8.35 27.06 7.29
N ALA A 109 9.38 26.27 7.63
CA ALA A 109 9.73 25.90 9.01
C ALA A 109 8.52 25.46 9.87
N PRO A 110 7.70 24.47 9.44
CA PRO A 110 6.57 23.98 10.21
C PRO A 110 6.99 23.18 11.45
N ASP A 111 6.13 23.16 12.47
CA ASP A 111 6.22 22.24 13.60
C ASP A 111 5.70 20.84 13.23
N VAL A 112 4.69 20.77 12.35
CA VAL A 112 4.11 19.49 11.89
C VAL A 112 3.87 19.55 10.38
N VAL A 113 4.28 18.50 9.68
CA VAL A 113 3.96 18.28 8.27
C VAL A 113 3.00 17.10 8.17
N LEU A 114 1.86 17.31 7.53
CA LEU A 114 0.85 16.29 7.29
C LEU A 114 0.75 15.98 5.81
N LEU A 115 0.74 14.70 5.47
CA LEU A 115 0.48 14.17 4.13
C LEU A 115 -0.57 13.06 4.24
N GLY A 116 -1.26 12.69 3.18
CA GLY A 116 -2.03 11.45 3.12
C GLY A 116 -1.13 10.22 2.99
N ARG A 117 -1.55 9.06 3.55
CA ARG A 117 -0.74 7.82 3.53
C ARG A 117 -0.31 7.38 2.13
N ALA A 118 -1.15 7.64 1.14
CA ALA A 118 -0.92 7.31 -0.26
C ALA A 118 -1.78 8.19 -1.18
N SER A 119 -1.49 8.20 -2.48
CA SER A 119 -2.41 8.69 -3.49
C SER A 119 -3.43 7.60 -3.85
N VAL A 120 -4.70 7.96 -3.99
CA VAL A 120 -5.77 7.00 -4.31
C VAL A 120 -5.72 6.50 -5.76
N ASP A 121 -5.07 7.23 -6.65
CA ASP A 121 -4.97 6.85 -8.05
C ASP A 121 -3.93 5.75 -8.30
N ALA A 122 -2.83 5.69 -7.55
CA ALA A 122 -1.72 4.77 -7.83
C ALA A 122 -1.07 4.17 -6.57
N GLU A 123 -1.73 4.24 -5.41
CA GLU A 123 -1.21 3.77 -4.10
C GLU A 123 0.20 4.31 -3.77
N THR A 124 0.50 5.54 -4.19
CA THR A 124 1.83 6.15 -4.04
C THR A 124 1.97 6.83 -2.67
N GLY A 125 2.69 6.20 -1.75
CA GLY A 125 2.89 6.65 -0.36
C GLY A 125 4.30 7.09 0.03
N GLN A 126 5.27 6.99 -0.89
CA GLN A 126 6.70 7.18 -0.59
C GLN A 126 7.10 8.60 -0.19
N VAL A 127 6.38 9.61 -0.71
CA VAL A 127 6.75 11.03 -0.56
C VAL A 127 6.83 11.47 0.90
N GLY A 128 5.94 10.98 1.77
CA GLY A 128 5.97 11.35 3.20
C GLY A 128 7.27 10.92 3.90
N PRO A 129 7.59 9.61 3.92
CA PRO A 129 8.85 9.14 4.49
C PRO A 129 10.11 9.68 3.79
N GLU A 130 10.08 9.90 2.47
CA GLU A 130 11.18 10.56 1.74
C GLU A 130 11.39 12.00 2.21
N VAL A 131 10.33 12.79 2.36
CA VAL A 131 10.39 14.16 2.93
C VAL A 131 10.97 14.12 4.34
N ALA A 132 10.53 13.16 5.17
CA ALA A 132 11.04 13.01 6.52
C ALA A 132 12.55 12.69 6.54
N GLU A 133 13.07 11.93 5.57
CA GLU A 133 14.51 11.69 5.39
C GLU A 133 15.25 12.96 4.97
N LEU A 134 14.76 13.65 3.94
CA LEU A 134 15.40 14.85 3.41
C LEU A 134 15.41 16.03 4.40
N LEU A 135 14.44 16.08 5.32
CA LEU A 135 14.40 17.05 6.41
C LEU A 135 15.16 16.60 7.67
N GLY A 136 15.50 15.31 7.77
CA GLY A 136 16.10 14.75 8.98
C GLY A 136 15.13 14.70 10.17
N TRP A 137 13.82 14.60 9.91
CA TRP A 137 12.78 14.67 10.94
C TRP A 137 12.21 13.29 11.34
N PRO A 138 11.70 13.17 12.58
CA PRO A 138 10.86 12.05 13.01
C PRO A 138 9.70 11.80 12.04
N GLN A 139 9.35 10.53 11.84
CA GLN A 139 8.25 10.14 10.96
C GLN A 139 7.22 9.28 11.68
N VAL A 140 5.95 9.50 11.36
CA VAL A 140 4.85 8.57 11.66
C VAL A 140 4.09 8.29 10.38
N THR A 141 4.07 7.03 9.99
CA THR A 141 3.32 6.54 8.83
C THR A 141 1.93 6.06 9.25
N ALA A 142 0.90 6.32 8.42
CA ALA A 142 -0.47 5.85 8.62
C ALA A 142 -1.04 6.14 10.03
N ALA A 143 -0.83 7.36 10.52
CA ALA A 143 -1.42 7.83 11.77
C ALA A 143 -2.95 7.87 11.66
N ARG A 144 -3.61 7.27 12.62
CA ARG A 144 -5.07 7.37 12.86
C ARG A 144 -5.43 8.25 14.04
N ARG A 145 -4.44 8.58 14.89
CA ARG A 145 -4.57 9.59 15.94
C ARG A 145 -3.27 10.38 16.04
N LEU A 146 -3.38 11.67 16.32
CA LEU A 146 -2.24 12.55 16.55
C LEU A 146 -2.58 13.55 17.66
N SER A 147 -1.70 13.63 18.65
CA SER A 147 -1.70 14.64 19.71
C SER A 147 -0.33 15.30 19.75
N VAL A 148 -0.31 16.61 20.00
CA VAL A 148 0.90 17.41 20.09
C VAL A 148 0.87 18.23 21.36
N ASP A 149 2.03 18.39 21.98
CA ASP A 149 2.25 19.33 23.07
C ASP A 149 3.27 20.37 22.59
N PRO A 150 2.81 21.56 22.17
CA PRO A 150 3.70 22.63 21.72
C PRO A 150 4.61 23.16 22.82
N ALA A 151 4.23 23.05 24.10
CA ALA A 151 5.02 23.56 25.21
C ALA A 151 6.25 22.67 25.48
N THR A 152 6.07 21.35 25.45
CA THR A 152 7.18 20.39 25.58
C THR A 152 7.82 20.00 24.25
N ARG A 153 7.28 20.47 23.12
CA ARG A 153 7.68 20.10 21.75
C ARG A 153 7.66 18.59 21.52
N ARG A 154 6.64 17.91 22.04
CA ARG A 154 6.45 16.46 21.88
C ARG A 154 5.19 16.13 21.10
N PHE A 155 5.14 14.95 20.53
CA PHE A 155 3.92 14.37 19.96
C PHE A 155 3.70 12.95 20.46
N THR A 156 2.44 12.52 20.45
CA THR A 156 2.04 11.12 20.54
C THR A 156 1.12 10.82 19.36
N ALA A 157 1.31 9.67 18.72
CA ALA A 157 0.47 9.23 17.62
C ALA A 157 0.10 7.76 17.76
N GLU A 158 -1.05 7.37 17.24
CA GLU A 158 -1.41 5.97 17.03
C GLU A 158 -1.38 5.72 15.53
N ARG A 159 -0.62 4.73 15.08
CA ARG A 159 -0.58 4.32 13.67
C ARG A 159 -1.22 2.96 13.43
N GLU A 160 -1.70 2.77 12.22
CA GLU A 160 -2.13 1.47 11.70
C GLU A 160 -0.92 0.61 11.33
N ALA A 161 -0.92 -0.64 11.79
CA ALA A 161 -0.01 -1.70 11.38
C ALA A 161 -0.81 -2.84 10.71
N ASP A 162 -0.12 -3.74 10.00
CA ASP A 162 -0.80 -4.82 9.25
C ASP A 162 -1.56 -5.79 10.17
N ASP A 163 -1.11 -5.96 11.41
CA ASP A 163 -1.67 -6.85 12.43
C ASP A 163 -2.27 -6.11 13.63
N GLY A 164 -2.39 -4.78 13.57
CA GLY A 164 -3.03 -4.01 14.64
C GLY A 164 -2.63 -2.55 14.67
N PHE A 165 -2.23 -2.06 15.83
CA PHE A 165 -1.93 -0.65 16.08
C PHE A 165 -0.66 -0.46 16.91
N GLU A 166 0.04 0.65 16.68
CA GLU A 166 1.19 1.05 17.48
C GLU A 166 1.01 2.48 18.00
N THR A 167 1.20 2.68 19.30
CA THR A 167 1.33 4.01 19.91
C THR A 167 2.79 4.43 19.89
N LEU A 168 3.05 5.60 19.33
CA LEU A 168 4.36 6.16 19.09
C LEU A 168 4.51 7.50 19.80
N ALA A 169 5.71 7.82 20.27
CA ALA A 169 6.04 9.13 20.82
C ALA A 169 7.34 9.68 20.22
N GLY A 170 7.43 11.00 20.08
CA GLY A 170 8.62 11.66 19.54
C GLY A 170 8.64 13.16 19.79
N GLN A 171 9.56 13.87 19.13
CA GLN A 171 9.77 15.31 19.25
C GLN A 171 9.30 16.08 18.01
N LEU A 172 9.01 17.37 18.16
CA LEU A 172 8.71 18.28 17.05
C LEU A 172 9.97 19.02 16.58
N PRO A 173 10.16 19.25 15.26
CA PRO A 173 9.16 19.05 14.20
C PRO A 173 9.00 17.58 13.77
N ALA A 174 7.85 17.22 13.20
CA ALA A 174 7.57 15.84 12.76
C ALA A 174 6.83 15.79 11.42
N VAL A 175 7.05 14.70 10.67
CA VAL A 175 6.31 14.37 9.45
C VAL A 175 5.34 13.23 9.75
N VAL A 176 4.06 13.42 9.46
CA VAL A 176 3.01 12.45 9.75
C VAL A 176 2.19 12.18 8.50
N THR A 177 1.97 10.91 8.16
CA THR A 177 1.04 10.54 7.08
C THR A 177 -0.30 10.06 7.64
N ALA A 178 -1.40 10.53 7.07
CA ALA A 178 -2.76 10.32 7.56
C ALA A 178 -3.37 9.03 7.01
N ALA A 179 -3.79 8.16 7.91
CA ALA A 179 -4.70 7.07 7.63
C ALA A 179 -6.15 7.56 7.50
N GLU A 180 -7.08 6.64 7.22
CA GLU A 180 -8.50 6.98 6.99
C GLU A 180 -9.17 7.55 8.24
N ASP A 181 -8.77 7.07 9.42
CA ASP A 181 -9.40 7.41 10.70
C ASP A 181 -8.82 8.67 11.37
N LEU A 182 -7.80 9.32 10.78
CA LEU A 182 -7.16 10.48 11.41
C LEU A 182 -8.13 11.66 11.59
N ALA A 183 -9.00 11.86 10.59
CA ALA A 183 -10.06 12.84 10.63
C ALA A 183 -11.16 12.44 9.63
N GLU A 184 -12.37 12.96 9.85
CA GLU A 184 -13.45 12.84 8.88
C GLU A 184 -13.12 13.59 7.58
N GLU A 185 -13.46 12.99 6.46
CA GLU A 185 -13.39 13.64 5.16
C GLU A 185 -14.58 14.58 4.97
N ARG A 186 -14.29 15.85 4.67
CA ARG A 186 -15.30 16.88 4.49
C ARG A 186 -15.19 17.49 3.10
N PHE A 187 -16.34 17.86 2.52
CA PHE A 187 -16.40 18.61 1.27
C PHE A 187 -16.88 20.03 1.54
N PRO A 188 -16.29 21.05 0.89
CA PRO A 188 -16.68 22.43 1.12
C PRO A 188 -18.08 22.72 0.57
N THR A 189 -18.83 23.55 1.28
CA THR A 189 -20.09 24.14 0.82
C THR A 189 -19.85 25.17 -0.29
N LYS A 190 -20.92 25.61 -0.96
CA LYS A 190 -20.83 26.68 -1.96
C LYS A 190 -20.31 27.99 -1.37
N ALA A 191 -20.75 28.35 -0.16
CA ALA A 191 -20.33 29.57 0.53
C ALA A 191 -18.84 29.54 0.89
N GLU A 192 -18.36 28.40 1.40
CA GLU A 192 -16.93 28.21 1.70
C GLU A 192 -16.05 28.31 0.45
N ARG A 193 -16.48 27.73 -0.68
CA ARG A 193 -15.76 27.86 -1.96
C ARG A 193 -15.67 29.31 -2.42
N GLN A 194 -16.76 30.07 -2.30
CA GLN A 194 -16.77 31.48 -2.68
C GLN A 194 -15.83 32.31 -1.79
N ALA A 195 -15.81 32.04 -0.49
CA ALA A 195 -14.92 32.71 0.45
C ALA A 195 -13.44 32.35 0.22
N ALA A 196 -13.15 31.14 -0.28
CA ALA A 196 -11.79 30.70 -0.57
C ALA A 196 -11.18 31.38 -1.81
N ALA A 197 -12.00 31.84 -2.75
CA ALA A 197 -11.53 32.40 -4.02
C ALA A 197 -10.64 33.64 -3.85
N THR A 198 -10.78 34.37 -2.74
CA THR A 198 -10.00 35.58 -2.43
C THR A 198 -8.82 35.32 -1.48
N LYS A 199 -8.68 34.09 -0.96
CA LYS A 199 -7.58 33.73 -0.05
C LYS A 199 -6.25 33.61 -0.81
N PRO A 200 -5.12 33.94 -0.15
CA PRO A 200 -3.82 33.99 -0.82
C PRO A 200 -3.30 32.58 -1.19
N ILE A 201 -2.85 32.46 -2.44
CA ILE A 201 -2.08 31.32 -2.94
C ILE A 201 -0.74 31.87 -3.46
N ALA A 202 0.34 31.59 -2.75
CA ALA A 202 1.69 31.92 -3.21
C ALA A 202 2.14 30.91 -4.26
N THR A 203 2.78 31.37 -5.34
CA THR A 203 3.38 30.49 -6.34
C THR A 203 4.90 30.54 -6.20
N LEU A 204 5.55 29.38 -6.13
CA LEU A 204 7.00 29.26 -6.08
C LEU A 204 7.50 28.37 -7.21
N GLY A 205 8.51 28.84 -7.95
CA GLY A 205 9.23 28.07 -8.96
C GLY A 205 10.47 27.37 -8.39
N VAL A 206 11.18 26.62 -9.24
CA VAL A 206 12.40 25.89 -8.87
C VAL A 206 13.50 26.85 -8.37
N ALA A 207 13.62 28.02 -9.01
CA ALA A 207 14.59 29.05 -8.63
C ALA A 207 14.29 29.66 -7.24
N ASP A 208 13.02 29.89 -6.90
CA ASP A 208 12.60 30.43 -5.59
C ASP A 208 12.92 29.48 -4.42
N LEU A 209 13.10 28.19 -4.73
CA LEU A 209 13.44 27.13 -3.78
C LEU A 209 14.95 26.84 -3.72
N GLY A 210 15.76 27.49 -4.57
CA GLY A 210 17.21 27.25 -4.64
C GLY A 210 17.57 25.84 -5.11
N LEU A 211 16.71 25.21 -5.93
CA LEU A 211 16.91 23.86 -6.44
C LEU A 211 17.62 23.89 -7.80
N ALA A 212 18.50 22.91 -8.03
CA ALA A 212 19.11 22.74 -9.35
C ALA A 212 18.12 22.04 -10.31
N PRO A 213 18.10 22.39 -11.61
CA PRO A 213 17.24 21.71 -12.59
C PRO A 213 17.44 20.19 -12.67
N GLY A 214 18.65 19.70 -12.34
CA GLY A 214 18.96 18.27 -12.31
C GLY A 214 18.44 17.51 -11.09
N ASP A 215 17.92 18.20 -10.06
CA ASP A 215 17.42 17.58 -8.83
C ASP A 215 15.90 17.37 -8.83
N VAL A 216 15.20 17.92 -9.82
CA VAL A 216 13.74 17.99 -9.92
C VAL A 216 13.23 17.49 -11.27
N GLY A 217 11.91 17.27 -11.36
CA GLY A 217 11.29 16.82 -12.61
C GLY A 217 11.78 15.45 -13.06
N LEU A 218 11.53 15.15 -14.32
CA LEU A 218 12.03 13.92 -14.95
C LEU A 218 13.57 13.83 -14.93
N ALA A 219 14.28 14.97 -14.94
CA ALA A 219 15.74 15.00 -14.91
C ALA A 219 16.30 14.49 -13.57
N GLY A 220 15.69 14.90 -12.45
CA GLY A 220 16.09 14.47 -11.11
C GLY A 220 15.43 13.19 -10.61
N SER A 221 14.53 12.60 -11.41
CA SER A 221 13.80 11.38 -11.07
C SER A 221 14.69 10.14 -11.26
N PRO A 222 14.98 9.38 -10.19
CA PRO A 222 15.68 8.11 -10.29
C PRO A 222 14.83 6.94 -10.83
N THR A 223 13.54 7.16 -11.12
CA THR A 223 12.68 6.19 -11.83
C THR A 223 12.01 6.81 -13.06
N GLU A 224 11.64 5.96 -14.02
CA GLU A 224 10.86 6.36 -15.19
C GLU A 224 9.81 5.31 -15.56
N VAL A 225 8.72 5.77 -16.18
CA VAL A 225 7.67 4.90 -16.72
C VAL A 225 8.09 4.43 -18.10
N ALA A 226 8.33 3.12 -18.28
CA ALA A 226 8.76 2.57 -19.56
C ALA A 226 7.59 2.44 -20.55
N ALA A 227 6.44 2.00 -20.08
CA ALA A 227 5.23 1.80 -20.89
C ALA A 227 3.95 1.91 -20.05
N ILE A 228 2.80 1.92 -20.72
CA ILE A 228 1.48 1.87 -20.10
C ILE A 228 0.73 0.71 -20.76
N GLU A 229 0.34 -0.27 -19.95
CA GLU A 229 -0.43 -1.44 -20.37
C GLU A 229 -1.84 -1.36 -19.76
N HIS A 230 -2.86 -1.56 -20.59
CA HIS A 230 -4.24 -1.61 -20.10
C HIS A 230 -4.64 -3.03 -19.73
N VAL A 231 -5.28 -3.19 -18.57
CA VAL A 231 -5.76 -4.48 -18.07
C VAL A 231 -7.28 -4.47 -18.10
N GLU A 232 -7.87 -5.23 -19.03
CA GLU A 232 -9.29 -5.54 -18.99
C GLU A 232 -9.54 -6.76 -18.11
N VAL A 233 -10.44 -6.63 -17.14
CA VAL A 233 -10.91 -7.74 -16.31
C VAL A 233 -12.32 -8.10 -16.75
N ALA A 234 -12.44 -9.11 -17.61
CA ALA A 234 -13.73 -9.69 -17.96
C ALA A 234 -14.22 -10.62 -16.83
N ARG A 235 -15.51 -10.55 -16.51
CA ARG A 235 -16.18 -11.40 -15.50
C ARG A 235 -17.25 -12.23 -16.19
N ARG A 236 -17.48 -13.45 -15.71
CA ARG A 236 -18.43 -14.39 -16.34
C ARG A 236 -19.89 -13.93 -16.25
N GLY A 237 -20.28 -13.30 -15.13
CA GLY A 237 -21.64 -12.77 -14.95
C GLY A 237 -22.75 -13.83 -14.95
N GLU A 238 -22.44 -15.08 -14.62
CA GLU A 238 -23.40 -16.19 -14.62
C GLU A 238 -24.26 -16.15 -13.36
N VAL A 239 -25.58 -16.05 -13.50
CA VAL A 239 -26.51 -16.16 -12.36
C VAL A 239 -27.01 -17.60 -12.28
N LEU A 240 -26.77 -18.24 -11.13
CA LEU A 240 -27.08 -19.64 -10.89
C LEU A 240 -28.58 -19.83 -10.66
N ALA A 241 -29.12 -20.91 -11.22
CA ALA A 241 -30.49 -21.35 -10.99
C ALA A 241 -30.58 -22.32 -9.81
N GLY A 242 -31.68 -22.22 -9.06
CA GLY A 242 -32.02 -23.11 -7.96
C GLY A 242 -33.35 -22.70 -7.34
N ASP A 243 -34.10 -23.67 -6.83
CA ASP A 243 -35.43 -23.50 -6.23
C ASP A 243 -35.40 -23.32 -4.71
N SER A 244 -34.23 -23.55 -4.09
CA SER A 244 -33.99 -23.44 -2.65
C SER A 244 -32.56 -22.96 -2.36
N PRO A 245 -32.28 -22.37 -1.18
CA PRO A 245 -30.93 -21.98 -0.78
C PRO A 245 -29.92 -23.14 -0.80
N GLU A 246 -30.35 -24.35 -0.42
CA GLU A 246 -29.53 -25.55 -0.49
C GLU A 246 -29.22 -25.96 -1.93
N ALA A 247 -30.22 -25.96 -2.82
CA ALA A 247 -30.01 -26.25 -4.24
C ALA A 247 -29.06 -25.23 -4.88
N LEU A 248 -29.23 -23.93 -4.57
CA LEU A 248 -28.33 -22.88 -5.04
C LEU A 248 -26.89 -23.09 -4.55
N ALA A 249 -26.68 -23.45 -3.28
CA ALA A 249 -25.37 -23.75 -2.74
C ALA A 249 -24.75 -25.00 -3.40
N ARG A 250 -25.54 -26.04 -3.65
CA ARG A 250 -25.09 -27.24 -4.38
C ARG A 250 -24.65 -26.91 -5.80
N THR A 251 -25.48 -26.21 -6.56
CA THR A 251 -25.15 -25.75 -7.93
C THR A 251 -23.90 -24.88 -7.94
N LEU A 252 -23.74 -24.01 -6.94
CA LEU A 252 -22.52 -23.20 -6.77
C LEU A 252 -21.28 -24.07 -6.60
N GLY A 253 -21.32 -25.07 -5.71
CA GLY A 253 -20.20 -25.98 -5.49
C GLY A 253 -19.83 -26.77 -6.75
N GLU A 254 -20.82 -27.29 -7.48
CA GLU A 254 -20.62 -27.97 -8.75
C GLU A 254 -19.94 -27.06 -9.78
N ARG A 255 -20.47 -25.86 -9.98
CA ARG A 255 -19.93 -24.91 -10.95
C ARG A 255 -18.52 -24.44 -10.58
N LEU A 256 -18.23 -24.26 -9.30
CA LEU A 256 -16.87 -23.93 -8.85
C LEU A 256 -15.87 -25.07 -9.07
N ARG A 257 -16.28 -26.34 -8.90
CA ARG A 257 -15.43 -27.51 -9.25
C ARG A 257 -15.16 -27.58 -10.74
N ASP A 258 -16.18 -27.40 -11.56
CA ASP A 258 -16.03 -27.39 -13.01
C ASP A 258 -15.14 -26.24 -13.52
N LEU A 259 -15.05 -25.14 -12.75
CA LEU A 259 -14.12 -24.04 -13.02
C LEU A 259 -12.69 -24.31 -12.50
N GLY A 260 -12.46 -25.42 -11.80
CA GLY A 260 -11.19 -25.72 -11.14
C GLY A 260 -10.93 -24.83 -9.91
N VAL A 261 -11.94 -24.12 -9.42
CA VAL A 261 -11.84 -23.24 -8.24
C VAL A 261 -11.93 -24.06 -6.95
N LEU A 262 -12.60 -25.21 -6.95
CA LEU A 262 -12.66 -26.16 -5.84
C LEU A 262 -12.13 -27.53 -6.27
N GLY A 263 -11.64 -28.34 -5.31
CA GLY A 263 -11.27 -29.75 -5.56
C GLY A 263 -10.05 -30.00 -6.45
N GLY A 264 -9.45 -28.99 -7.07
CA GLY A 264 -8.12 -29.14 -7.70
C GLY A 264 -7.06 -29.45 -6.65
N ALA A 265 -6.03 -30.23 -7.00
CA ALA A 265 -4.80 -30.28 -6.21
C ALA A 265 -4.42 -28.82 -5.88
N PRO A 266 -3.98 -28.50 -4.64
CA PRO A 266 -3.53 -27.15 -4.30
C PRO A 266 -2.65 -26.67 -5.44
N GLU A 267 -2.95 -25.50 -6.02
CA GLU A 267 -2.25 -24.97 -7.20
C GLU A 267 -0.76 -25.23 -6.96
N LYS A 268 -0.16 -26.12 -7.75
CA LYS A 268 1.19 -26.63 -7.46
C LYS A 268 2.08 -25.40 -7.37
N ARG A 269 2.55 -25.10 -6.16
CA ARG A 269 3.46 -23.98 -5.99
C ARG A 269 4.66 -24.24 -6.91
N PRO A 270 5.17 -23.22 -7.60
CA PRO A 270 6.32 -23.42 -8.46
C PRO A 270 7.47 -24.00 -7.63
N ARG A 271 8.24 -24.93 -8.21
CA ARG A 271 9.50 -25.33 -7.59
C ARG A 271 10.50 -24.20 -7.74
N LEU A 272 11.38 -24.05 -6.77
CA LEU A 272 12.51 -23.14 -6.89
C LEU A 272 13.36 -23.55 -8.11
N PRO A 273 13.83 -22.59 -8.92
CA PRO A 273 14.70 -22.90 -10.04
C PRO A 273 16.02 -23.47 -9.52
N VAL A 274 16.53 -24.50 -10.20
CA VAL A 274 17.88 -25.02 -9.97
C VAL A 274 18.86 -23.98 -10.50
N ARG A 275 19.66 -23.41 -9.60
CA ARG A 275 20.72 -22.45 -9.95
C ARG A 275 21.98 -22.73 -9.17
N THR A 276 23.12 -22.42 -9.77
CA THR A 276 24.39 -22.28 -9.06
C THR A 276 24.63 -20.78 -8.92
N PRO A 277 24.69 -20.23 -7.69
CA PRO A 277 24.93 -18.80 -7.51
C PRO A 277 26.23 -18.39 -8.20
N GLY A 278 26.14 -17.49 -9.19
CA GLY A 278 27.30 -16.96 -9.89
C GLY A 278 27.94 -15.80 -9.12
N ALA A 279 28.97 -15.19 -9.71
CA ALA A 279 29.67 -14.04 -9.14
C ALA A 279 28.97 -12.68 -9.39
N GLY A 280 27.75 -12.69 -9.94
CA GLY A 280 26.96 -11.48 -10.19
C GLY A 280 26.52 -10.79 -8.90
N ALA A 281 26.12 -9.52 -9.00
CA ALA A 281 25.61 -8.77 -7.86
C ALA A 281 24.30 -9.39 -7.33
N ALA A 282 24.16 -9.44 -6.00
CA ALA A 282 23.08 -10.14 -5.32
C ALA A 282 21.69 -9.54 -5.54
N VAL A 283 20.65 -10.37 -5.53
CA VAL A 283 19.25 -9.93 -5.37
C VAL A 283 18.88 -10.05 -3.90
N TRP A 284 18.54 -8.93 -3.27
CA TRP A 284 18.23 -8.87 -1.86
C TRP A 284 16.73 -8.91 -1.60
N VAL A 285 16.34 -9.66 -0.57
CA VAL A 285 15.02 -9.60 0.04
C VAL A 285 15.17 -9.22 1.50
N VAL A 286 14.57 -8.11 1.92
CA VAL A 286 14.50 -7.74 3.35
C VAL A 286 13.39 -8.59 3.97
N ALA A 287 13.78 -9.49 4.87
CA ALA A 287 12.86 -10.42 5.50
C ALA A 287 11.99 -9.72 6.55
N GLU A 288 10.70 -10.01 6.51
CA GLU A 288 9.73 -9.53 7.48
C GLU A 288 9.18 -10.69 8.31
N PHE A 289 8.94 -10.40 9.58
CA PHE A 289 8.49 -11.36 10.56
C PHE A 289 7.16 -10.90 11.16
N GLY A 290 6.30 -11.86 11.48
CA GLY A 290 5.07 -11.64 12.22
C GLY A 290 4.99 -12.61 13.39
N PRO A 291 3.85 -12.67 14.09
CA PRO A 291 3.68 -13.54 15.27
C PRO A 291 3.93 -15.03 15.01
N ARG A 292 3.88 -15.47 13.74
CA ARG A 292 4.08 -16.87 13.31
C ARG A 292 5.43 -17.11 12.61
N GLY A 293 6.39 -16.20 12.75
CA GLY A 293 7.68 -16.25 12.07
C GLY A 293 7.68 -15.49 10.74
N VAL A 294 8.42 -16.00 9.74
CA VAL A 294 8.55 -15.36 8.42
C VAL A 294 7.18 -15.07 7.79
N ARG A 295 6.94 -13.81 7.42
CA ARG A 295 5.69 -13.42 6.76
C ARG A 295 5.59 -14.04 5.36
N PRO A 296 4.37 -14.40 4.88
CA PRO A 296 4.18 -14.97 3.54
C PRO A 296 4.82 -14.15 2.41
N VAL A 297 4.73 -12.82 2.48
CA VAL A 297 5.33 -11.92 1.48
C VAL A 297 6.85 -12.10 1.35
N THR A 298 7.56 -12.45 2.43
CA THR A 298 9.01 -12.73 2.34
C THR A 298 9.28 -13.99 1.52
N ALA A 299 8.48 -15.04 1.69
CA ALA A 299 8.62 -16.27 0.90
C ALA A 299 8.25 -16.06 -0.58
N GLU A 300 7.23 -15.25 -0.84
CA GLU A 300 6.85 -14.79 -2.18
C GLU A 300 7.99 -14.02 -2.88
N LEU A 301 8.59 -13.06 -2.18
CA LEU A 301 9.72 -12.28 -2.66
C LEU A 301 10.96 -13.13 -2.92
N LEU A 302 11.29 -14.08 -2.03
CA LEU A 302 12.42 -14.99 -2.21
C LEU A 302 12.24 -15.90 -3.42
N ALA A 303 11.03 -16.43 -3.62
CA ALA A 303 10.71 -17.24 -4.79
C ALA A 303 10.85 -16.42 -6.09
N LYS A 304 10.40 -15.16 -6.09
CA LYS A 304 10.55 -14.29 -7.25
C LYS A 304 11.99 -13.86 -7.50
N ALA A 305 12.72 -13.50 -6.44
CA ALA A 305 14.15 -13.22 -6.49
C ALA A 305 14.93 -14.41 -7.06
N ALA A 306 14.56 -15.63 -6.66
CA ALA A 306 15.14 -16.87 -7.18
C ALA A 306 14.95 -17.04 -8.69
N VAL A 307 13.79 -16.65 -9.23
CA VAL A 307 13.54 -16.65 -10.68
C VAL A 307 14.38 -15.60 -11.38
N LEU A 308 14.37 -14.35 -10.91
CA LEU A 308 15.15 -13.26 -11.50
C LEU A 308 16.67 -13.54 -11.45
N ALA A 309 17.14 -14.19 -10.39
CA ALA A 309 18.55 -14.54 -10.20
C ALA A 309 19.08 -15.54 -11.22
N VAL A 310 18.22 -16.34 -11.88
CA VAL A 310 18.64 -17.25 -12.97
C VAL A 310 19.29 -16.45 -14.10
N ASP A 311 18.66 -15.37 -14.52
CA ASP A 311 19.12 -14.54 -15.63
C ASP A 311 20.10 -13.45 -15.17
N LEU A 312 19.94 -12.92 -13.96
CA LEU A 312 20.85 -11.92 -13.38
C LEU A 312 22.20 -12.51 -12.93
N GLY A 313 22.28 -13.83 -12.71
CA GLY A 313 23.51 -14.56 -12.42
C GLY A 313 24.13 -14.33 -11.02
N GLY A 314 23.48 -13.58 -10.13
CA GLY A 314 23.92 -13.35 -8.74
C GLY A 314 23.21 -14.25 -7.71
N PRO A 315 23.70 -14.30 -6.45
CA PRO A 315 23.01 -15.02 -5.38
C PRO A 315 21.72 -14.28 -4.94
N VAL A 316 20.78 -15.04 -4.38
CA VAL A 316 19.68 -14.46 -3.60
C VAL A 316 20.08 -14.37 -2.14
N GLU A 317 20.04 -13.17 -1.57
CA GLU A 317 20.40 -12.94 -0.17
C GLU A 317 19.19 -12.41 0.61
N ALA A 318 18.85 -13.06 1.71
CA ALA A 318 17.83 -12.58 2.64
C ALA A 318 18.51 -11.72 3.72
N LEU A 319 18.06 -10.48 3.90
CA LEU A 319 18.51 -9.61 4.98
C LEU A 319 17.54 -9.69 6.16
N VAL A 320 18.04 -10.09 7.32
CA VAL A 320 17.33 -10.19 8.58
C VAL A 320 17.81 -9.08 9.51
N ILE A 321 16.90 -8.23 9.96
CA ILE A 321 17.18 -7.12 10.88
C ILE A 321 16.38 -7.31 12.17
N GLY A 322 17.04 -7.26 13.32
CA GLY A 322 16.39 -7.41 14.63
C GLY A 322 16.00 -8.84 15.00
N HIS A 323 16.22 -9.81 14.12
CA HIS A 323 16.05 -11.24 14.39
C HIS A 323 17.39 -11.97 14.19
N GLY A 324 17.45 -13.23 14.63
CA GLY A 324 18.68 -14.01 14.67
C GLY A 324 18.86 -15.01 13.52
N ALA A 325 19.99 -15.73 13.55
CA ALA A 325 20.32 -16.78 12.60
C ALA A 325 19.34 -17.98 12.60
N ALA A 326 18.49 -18.10 13.62
CA ALA A 326 17.49 -19.17 13.72
C ALA A 326 16.47 -19.17 12.57
N GLU A 327 16.30 -18.03 11.89
CA GLU A 327 15.38 -17.87 10.76
C GLU A 327 15.95 -18.42 9.43
N ALA A 328 17.26 -18.68 9.39
CA ALA A 328 17.94 -19.04 8.15
C ALA A 328 17.39 -20.31 7.45
N PRO A 329 16.99 -21.39 8.16
CA PRO A 329 16.42 -22.57 7.50
C PRO A 329 15.12 -22.27 6.73
N ALA A 330 14.22 -21.45 7.30
CA ALA A 330 12.97 -21.09 6.65
C ALA A 330 13.22 -20.22 5.41
N LEU A 331 14.14 -19.25 5.50
CA LEU A 331 14.53 -18.39 4.37
C LEU A 331 15.24 -19.19 3.27
N ALA A 332 16.12 -20.14 3.64
CA ALA A 332 16.78 -21.03 2.68
C ALA A 332 15.78 -21.91 1.93
N ALA A 333 14.81 -22.50 2.66
CA ALA A 333 13.75 -23.32 2.07
C ALA A 333 12.86 -22.51 1.11
N ALA A 334 12.69 -21.22 1.36
CA ALA A 334 11.95 -20.30 0.48
C ALA A 334 12.78 -19.76 -0.70
N GLY A 335 14.10 -20.00 -0.74
CA GLY A 335 14.95 -19.69 -1.90
C GLY A 335 16.17 -18.82 -1.64
N ALA A 336 16.51 -18.48 -0.40
CA ALA A 336 17.75 -17.75 -0.10
C ALA A 336 18.99 -18.65 -0.26
N ASP A 337 20.06 -18.10 -0.86
CA ASP A 337 21.39 -18.72 -0.93
C ASP A 337 22.29 -18.28 0.23
N ARG A 338 22.09 -17.05 0.70
CA ARG A 338 22.75 -16.47 1.89
C ARG A 338 21.71 -15.75 2.76
N VAL A 339 21.94 -15.74 4.07
CA VAL A 339 21.18 -14.96 5.04
C VAL A 339 22.13 -14.01 5.75
N LEU A 340 21.93 -12.72 5.53
CA LEU A 340 22.64 -11.63 6.18
C LEU A 340 21.90 -11.27 7.47
N VAL A 341 22.56 -11.32 8.61
CA VAL A 341 21.93 -11.12 9.93
C VAL A 341 22.49 -9.87 10.60
N ALA A 342 21.63 -8.88 10.80
CA ALA A 342 21.89 -7.69 11.61
C ALA A 342 21.17 -7.84 12.96
N GLU A 343 21.93 -8.25 13.97
CA GLU A 343 21.45 -8.49 15.33
C GLU A 343 22.17 -7.55 16.29
N GLY A 344 21.41 -6.80 17.09
CA GLY A 344 21.97 -5.80 18.01
C GLY A 344 20.88 -5.07 18.80
N PRO A 345 21.28 -4.35 19.87
CA PRO A 345 20.34 -3.62 20.71
C PRO A 345 19.60 -2.55 19.91
N GLY A 346 18.30 -2.39 20.15
CA GLY A 346 17.47 -1.37 19.50
C GLY A 346 16.97 -1.73 18.09
N LEU A 347 17.22 -2.95 17.61
CA LEU A 347 16.63 -3.48 16.38
C LEU A 347 15.34 -4.29 16.59
N ASP A 348 15.00 -4.62 17.83
CA ASP A 348 13.69 -5.15 18.20
C ASP A 348 13.25 -4.48 19.52
N PRO A 349 12.09 -3.80 19.57
CA PRO A 349 11.11 -3.59 18.50
C PRO A 349 11.64 -2.78 17.30
N TYR A 350 11.02 -2.98 16.12
CA TYR A 350 11.26 -2.16 14.92
C TYR A 350 11.25 -0.65 15.23
N THR A 351 12.28 0.05 14.74
CA THR A 351 12.32 1.52 14.63
C THR A 351 12.85 1.90 13.25
N THR A 352 12.25 2.93 12.64
CA THR A 352 12.65 3.40 11.30
C THR A 352 14.12 3.74 11.24
N ASP A 353 14.64 4.47 12.23
CA ASP A 353 16.00 5.02 12.19
C ASP A 353 17.07 3.93 12.22
N ALA A 354 16.93 2.96 13.12
CA ALA A 354 17.87 1.87 13.25
C ALA A 354 17.81 0.93 12.03
N HIS A 355 16.62 0.61 11.54
CA HIS A 355 16.47 -0.27 10.38
C HIS A 355 16.95 0.40 9.09
N ALA A 356 16.64 1.69 8.90
CA ALA A 356 17.11 2.45 7.75
C ALA A 356 18.64 2.61 7.79
N ALA A 357 19.24 2.75 8.98
CA ALA A 357 20.70 2.80 9.11
C ALA A 357 21.34 1.47 8.71
N VAL A 358 20.86 0.34 9.26
CA VAL A 358 21.34 -1.00 8.88
C VAL A 358 21.22 -1.23 7.37
N LEU A 359 20.03 -1.04 6.80
CA LEU A 359 19.79 -1.33 5.39
C LEU A 359 20.60 -0.41 4.46
N ALA A 360 20.70 0.90 4.79
CA ALA A 360 21.47 1.83 3.96
C ALA A 360 22.98 1.54 3.98
N GLU A 361 23.55 1.27 5.16
CA GLU A 361 24.98 0.91 5.27
C GLU A 361 25.28 -0.42 4.60
N ALA A 362 24.39 -1.42 4.75
CA ALA A 362 24.53 -2.69 4.06
C ALA A 362 24.51 -2.52 2.54
N ILE A 363 23.59 -1.72 1.99
CA ILE A 363 23.54 -1.42 0.56
C ILE A 363 24.81 -0.72 0.09
N ARG A 364 25.32 0.28 0.84
CA ARG A 364 26.57 0.98 0.49
C ARG A 364 27.76 0.03 0.45
N ALA A 365 27.85 -0.88 1.42
CA ALA A 365 28.98 -1.79 1.55
C ALA A 365 28.98 -2.91 0.50
N ARG A 366 27.79 -3.36 0.05
CA ARG A 366 27.66 -4.58 -0.78
C ARG A 366 27.14 -4.34 -2.18
N ALA A 367 26.56 -3.18 -2.46
CA ALA A 367 26.05 -2.77 -3.77
C ALA A 367 25.27 -3.89 -4.50
N PRO A 368 24.15 -4.38 -3.93
CA PRO A 368 23.34 -5.42 -4.57
C PRO A 368 22.81 -4.97 -5.93
N ARG A 369 22.29 -5.91 -6.72
CA ARG A 369 21.65 -5.63 -8.02
C ARG A 369 20.25 -5.04 -7.84
N LEU A 370 19.49 -5.58 -6.89
CA LEU A 370 18.07 -5.32 -6.64
C LEU A 370 17.79 -5.52 -5.14
N VAL A 371 16.97 -4.67 -4.53
CA VAL A 371 16.49 -4.81 -3.14
C VAL A 371 14.97 -4.84 -3.13
N LEU A 372 14.40 -5.90 -2.58
CA LEU A 372 12.95 -6.12 -2.48
C LEU A 372 12.49 -6.10 -1.02
N LEU A 373 11.39 -5.40 -0.77
CA LEU A 373 10.67 -5.39 0.50
C LEU A 373 9.18 -5.67 0.26
N GLY A 374 8.44 -6.12 1.28
CA GLY A 374 6.98 -6.16 1.19
C GLY A 374 6.39 -4.75 1.20
N SER A 375 5.27 -4.51 0.52
CA SER A 375 4.51 -3.25 0.67
C SER A 375 3.58 -3.28 1.89
N THR A 376 4.07 -3.87 2.99
CA THR A 376 3.45 -3.87 4.33
C THR A 376 3.59 -2.51 5.00
N ALA A 377 3.02 -2.31 6.19
CA ALA A 377 3.23 -1.11 6.98
C ALA A 377 4.72 -0.84 7.23
N LEU A 378 5.51 -1.89 7.49
CA LEU A 378 6.96 -1.78 7.69
C LEU A 378 7.68 -1.39 6.39
N GLY A 379 7.46 -2.11 5.30
CA GLY A 379 8.19 -1.82 4.07
C GLY A 379 7.82 -0.47 3.44
N ARG A 380 6.57 -0.02 3.59
CA ARG A 380 6.14 1.34 3.19
C ARG A 380 6.74 2.44 4.07
N ASP A 381 7.15 2.12 5.29
CA ASP A 381 7.84 3.03 6.22
C ASP A 381 9.36 3.07 5.97
N LEU A 382 9.98 1.90 5.78
CA LEU A 382 11.43 1.73 5.68
C LEU A 382 11.99 2.02 4.28
N ALA A 383 11.38 1.46 3.23
CA ALA A 383 11.95 1.52 1.89
C ALA A 383 12.15 2.96 1.37
N PRO A 384 11.17 3.88 1.50
CA PRO A 384 11.35 5.23 0.98
C PRO A 384 12.36 6.04 1.81
N ARG A 385 12.49 5.74 3.11
CA ARG A 385 13.52 6.32 3.98
C ARG A 385 14.92 6.00 3.46
N VAL A 386 15.16 4.74 3.10
CA VAL A 386 16.45 4.29 2.55
C VAL A 386 16.66 4.80 1.13
N ALA A 387 15.63 4.80 0.28
CA ALA A 387 15.70 5.32 -1.07
C ALA A 387 16.12 6.80 -1.09
N ALA A 388 15.49 7.64 -0.26
CA ALA A 388 15.87 9.05 -0.13
C ALA A 388 17.30 9.24 0.41
N ARG A 389 17.70 8.45 1.43
CA ARG A 389 19.04 8.50 2.02
C ARG A 389 20.15 8.19 1.02
N LEU A 390 19.88 7.29 0.09
CA LEU A 390 20.84 6.81 -0.90
C LEU A 390 20.67 7.43 -2.29
N GLY A 391 19.65 8.26 -2.49
CA GLY A 391 19.33 8.84 -3.80
C GLY A 391 18.86 7.81 -4.82
N LEU A 392 18.19 6.74 -4.38
CA LEU A 392 17.78 5.62 -5.21
C LEU A 392 16.32 5.73 -5.67
N GLY A 393 16.04 5.15 -6.83
CA GLY A 393 14.69 5.00 -7.35
C GLY A 393 13.95 3.87 -6.66
N LEU A 394 12.70 4.14 -6.27
CA LEU A 394 11.84 3.20 -5.56
C LEU A 394 10.48 3.06 -6.23
N THR A 395 10.18 1.88 -6.76
CA THR A 395 8.81 1.55 -7.16
C THR A 395 8.03 1.04 -5.94
N GLY A 396 7.07 1.84 -5.49
CA GLY A 396 6.15 1.48 -4.42
C GLY A 396 4.99 0.64 -4.94
N ASP A 397 4.64 -0.43 -4.20
CA ASP A 397 3.43 -1.23 -4.41
C ASP A 397 3.37 -1.94 -5.77
N ALA A 398 4.51 -2.49 -6.20
CA ALA A 398 4.59 -3.33 -7.38
C ALA A 398 3.78 -4.62 -7.19
N ILE A 399 3.29 -5.17 -8.28
CA ILE A 399 2.48 -6.40 -8.30
C ILE A 399 3.16 -7.56 -9.03
N ASP A 400 4.19 -7.26 -9.81
CA ASP A 400 5.07 -8.24 -10.44
C ASP A 400 6.41 -7.58 -10.81
N LEU A 401 7.40 -8.40 -11.12
CA LEU A 401 8.74 -8.01 -11.53
C LEU A 401 9.17 -8.90 -12.69
N ASP A 402 9.82 -8.40 -13.72
CA ASP A 402 10.50 -9.27 -14.69
C ASP A 402 11.71 -8.57 -15.26
N LEU A 403 12.40 -9.20 -16.21
CA LEU A 403 13.51 -8.60 -16.92
C LEU A 403 13.06 -8.22 -18.33
N ASP A 404 13.49 -7.04 -18.79
CA ASP A 404 13.44 -6.71 -20.21
C ASP A 404 14.58 -7.39 -20.99
N ALA A 405 14.60 -7.18 -22.30
CA ALA A 405 15.61 -7.76 -23.19
C ALA A 405 17.04 -7.30 -22.87
N GLU A 406 17.21 -6.19 -22.14
CA GLU A 406 18.49 -5.64 -21.72
C GLU A 406 18.88 -6.05 -20.28
N GLY A 407 18.07 -6.88 -19.59
CA GLY A 407 18.34 -7.33 -18.23
C GLY A 407 18.08 -6.26 -17.15
N ARG A 408 17.28 -5.23 -17.46
CA ARG A 408 16.77 -4.27 -16.45
C ARG A 408 15.51 -4.84 -15.82
N VAL A 409 15.29 -4.53 -14.53
CA VAL A 409 14.12 -5.04 -13.82
C VAL A 409 12.92 -4.15 -14.12
N ARG A 410 11.93 -4.68 -14.83
CA ARG A 410 10.63 -4.03 -15.01
C ARG A 410 9.80 -4.26 -13.76
N GLN A 411 9.45 -3.17 -13.08
CA GLN A 411 8.70 -3.18 -11.83
C GLN A 411 7.25 -2.81 -12.13
N HIS A 412 6.37 -3.81 -12.21
CA HIS A 412 5.00 -3.63 -12.69
C HIS A 412 4.13 -2.98 -11.62
N LYS A 413 3.78 -1.71 -11.81
CA LYS A 413 3.00 -0.92 -10.86
C LYS A 413 1.58 -0.68 -11.35
N PRO A 414 0.54 -0.98 -10.56
CA PRO A 414 -0.84 -0.70 -10.93
C PRO A 414 -1.16 0.78 -10.72
N ALA A 415 -2.02 1.33 -11.57
CA ALA A 415 -2.57 2.67 -11.44
C ALA A 415 -4.05 2.70 -11.86
N PHE A 416 -4.73 3.77 -11.48
CA PHE A 416 -6.15 4.05 -11.73
C PHE A 416 -7.08 2.93 -11.26
N GLY A 417 -6.90 2.55 -9.99
CA GLY A 417 -7.59 1.42 -9.39
C GLY A 417 -7.19 0.06 -9.98
N GLY A 418 -6.11 -0.01 -10.78
CA GLY A 418 -5.60 -1.23 -11.42
C GLY A 418 -6.11 -1.49 -12.85
N THR A 419 -6.67 -0.49 -13.54
CA THR A 419 -6.99 -0.61 -14.99
C THR A 419 -5.74 -0.45 -15.84
N ILE A 420 -4.71 0.16 -15.27
CA ILE A 420 -3.41 0.33 -15.89
C ILE A 420 -2.38 -0.41 -15.06
N VAL A 421 -1.48 -1.09 -15.74
CA VAL A 421 -0.21 -1.54 -15.19
C VAL A 421 0.89 -0.86 -15.98
N ALA A 422 1.80 -0.20 -15.27
CA ALA A 422 2.93 0.51 -15.86
C ALA A 422 4.22 -0.16 -15.41
N PRO A 423 5.03 -0.72 -16.33
CA PRO A 423 6.38 -1.12 -16.03
C PRO A 423 7.23 0.11 -15.68
N ILE A 424 7.74 0.16 -14.45
CA ILE A 424 8.65 1.20 -13.96
C ILE A 424 10.08 0.67 -14.03
N LEU A 425 11.00 1.52 -14.49
CA LEU A 425 12.44 1.23 -14.54
C LEU A 425 13.18 2.15 -13.59
N SER A 426 14.18 1.61 -12.88
CA SER A 426 15.09 2.40 -12.06
C SER A 426 16.29 2.89 -12.89
N ARG A 427 16.59 4.19 -12.78
CA ARG A 427 17.77 4.86 -13.35
C ARG A 427 19.00 4.78 -12.45
N THR A 428 18.84 4.28 -11.23
CA THR A 428 19.89 4.13 -10.22
C THR A 428 20.16 2.66 -9.90
N ARG A 429 21.24 2.39 -9.15
CA ARG A 429 21.59 1.06 -8.63
C ARG A 429 21.93 1.13 -7.12
N PRO A 430 21.52 0.14 -6.30
CA PRO A 430 20.61 -0.96 -6.64
C PRO A 430 19.25 -0.46 -7.11
N GLU A 431 18.55 -1.29 -7.88
CA GLU A 431 17.11 -1.08 -8.11
C GLU A 431 16.37 -1.40 -6.81
N MET A 432 15.30 -0.68 -6.48
CA MET A 432 14.52 -0.93 -5.27
C MET A 432 13.03 -0.97 -5.56
N ALA A 433 12.35 -1.99 -5.03
CA ALA A 433 10.90 -2.09 -5.09
C ALA A 433 10.31 -2.56 -3.76
N THR A 434 9.12 -2.05 -3.45
CA THR A 434 8.23 -2.75 -2.51
C THR A 434 7.18 -3.50 -3.31
N VAL A 435 6.87 -4.74 -2.92
CA VAL A 435 5.90 -5.58 -3.63
C VAL A 435 4.70 -5.88 -2.74
N ARG A 436 3.52 -5.72 -3.30
CA ARG A 436 2.25 -5.97 -2.62
C ARG A 436 2.16 -7.44 -2.18
N PRO A 437 1.90 -7.71 -0.88
CA PRO A 437 1.67 -9.06 -0.38
C PRO A 437 0.57 -9.80 -1.17
N GLY A 438 0.77 -11.09 -1.41
CA GLY A 438 -0.18 -11.97 -2.11
C GLY A 438 -0.16 -11.87 -3.63
N MET A 439 0.56 -10.90 -4.23
CA MET A 439 0.59 -10.74 -5.69
C MET A 439 1.54 -11.71 -6.39
N LEU A 440 2.59 -12.14 -5.70
CA LEU A 440 3.55 -13.10 -6.21
C LEU A 440 3.23 -14.50 -5.67
N ARG A 441 3.76 -15.53 -6.33
CA ARG A 441 3.61 -16.92 -5.88
C ARG A 441 4.83 -17.34 -5.07
N SER A 442 4.61 -17.80 -3.85
CA SER A 442 5.65 -18.51 -3.09
C SER A 442 5.93 -19.87 -3.73
N ALA A 443 7.17 -20.33 -3.61
CA ALA A 443 7.58 -21.65 -4.07
C ALA A 443 7.17 -22.76 -3.09
N GLU A 444 7.20 -24.02 -3.54
CA GLU A 444 7.23 -25.17 -2.62
C GLU A 444 8.49 -25.06 -1.75
N PRO A 445 8.37 -25.00 -0.41
CA PRO A 445 9.54 -24.94 0.45
C PRO A 445 10.43 -26.18 0.28
N ASP A 446 11.72 -25.97 0.04
CA ASP A 446 12.70 -27.06 -0.08
C ASP A 446 13.54 -27.16 1.20
N ALA A 447 13.12 -28.05 2.11
CA ALA A 447 13.79 -28.27 3.38
C ALA A 447 15.22 -28.83 3.27
N ALA A 448 15.64 -29.32 2.08
CA ALA A 448 17.01 -29.76 1.85
C ALA A 448 17.97 -28.58 1.59
N ARG A 449 17.46 -27.40 1.20
CA ARG A 449 18.30 -26.22 0.96
C ARG A 449 18.94 -25.73 2.24
N ARG A 450 20.15 -25.19 2.11
CA ARG A 450 20.91 -24.52 3.17
C ARG A 450 21.39 -23.18 2.64
N ALA A 451 21.35 -22.17 3.49
CA ALA A 451 21.91 -20.86 3.18
C ALA A 451 23.15 -20.61 4.04
N VAL A 452 24.13 -19.91 3.47
CA VAL A 452 25.27 -19.39 4.25
C VAL A 452 24.76 -18.29 5.17
N VAL A 453 25.04 -18.39 6.47
CA VAL A 453 24.66 -17.33 7.43
C VAL A 453 25.86 -16.43 7.68
N GLU A 454 25.66 -15.13 7.54
CA GLU A 454 26.69 -14.12 7.74
C GLU A 454 26.16 -13.00 8.62
N LYS A 455 26.87 -12.67 9.71
CA LYS A 455 26.55 -11.49 10.52
C LYS A 455 27.08 -10.24 9.83
N ILE A 456 26.26 -9.18 9.80
CA ILE A 456 26.64 -7.89 9.23
C ILE A 456 26.71 -6.80 10.31
N LEU A 457 27.37 -5.70 9.97
CA LEU A 457 27.50 -4.54 10.85
C LEU A 457 26.13 -3.95 11.22
N VAL A 458 25.95 -3.65 12.51
CA VAL A 458 24.83 -2.86 13.01
C VAL A 458 25.35 -1.46 13.35
N PRO A 459 25.03 -0.43 12.55
CA PRO A 459 25.40 0.95 12.88
C PRO A 459 24.61 1.44 14.10
N THR A 460 25.23 2.28 14.91
CA THR A 460 24.53 2.98 15.99
C THR A 460 23.62 4.05 15.42
N ALA A 461 22.32 3.96 15.70
CA ALA A 461 21.34 4.99 15.37
C ALA A 461 20.32 5.10 16.50
N ALA A 462 20.21 6.28 17.11
CA ALA A 462 19.21 6.55 18.12
C ALA A 462 17.84 6.75 17.47
N PRO A 463 16.77 6.12 17.97
CA PRO A 463 15.44 6.31 17.43
C PRO A 463 14.91 7.71 17.78
N ARG A 464 14.43 8.44 16.76
CA ARG A 464 13.69 9.71 16.94
C ARG A 464 12.23 9.51 17.33
N VAL A 465 11.73 8.28 17.16
CA VAL A 465 10.38 7.86 17.50
C VAL A 465 10.45 6.58 18.30
N GLU A 466 9.82 6.60 19.47
CA GLU A 466 9.74 5.46 20.38
C GLU A 466 8.40 4.74 20.22
N VAL A 467 8.43 3.41 20.18
CA VAL A 467 7.22 2.59 20.26
C VAL A 467 6.84 2.44 21.73
N VAL A 468 5.75 3.10 22.13
CA VAL A 468 5.25 3.10 23.52
C VAL A 468 4.41 1.86 23.79
N ARG A 469 3.59 1.45 22.81
CA ARG A 469 2.66 0.32 22.95
C ARG A 469 2.39 -0.31 21.60
N ARG A 470 2.21 -1.64 21.59
CA ARG A 470 1.68 -2.41 20.46
C ARG A 470 0.39 -3.09 20.87
N GLU A 471 -0.59 -3.06 19.99
CA GLU A 471 -1.87 -3.75 20.16
C GLU A 471 -2.14 -4.61 18.93
N LEU A 472 -2.17 -5.93 19.12
CA LEU A 472 -2.43 -6.87 18.05
C LEU A 472 -3.94 -7.15 17.95
N LEU A 473 -4.43 -7.20 16.72
CA LEU A 473 -5.77 -7.69 16.40
C LEU A 473 -5.79 -9.22 16.34
N PRO A 474 -6.98 -9.84 16.41
CA PRO A 474 -7.13 -11.27 16.14
C PRO A 474 -6.56 -11.67 14.77
N ASP A 475 -5.94 -12.84 14.71
CA ASP A 475 -5.15 -13.36 13.57
C ASP A 475 -5.87 -13.30 12.20
N THR A 476 -7.21 -13.28 12.19
CA THR A 476 -8.05 -13.21 10.99
C THR A 476 -7.80 -11.95 10.15
N ALA A 477 -7.37 -10.84 10.75
CA ALA A 477 -7.05 -9.60 10.02
C ALA A 477 -5.74 -9.71 9.23
N ALA A 478 -4.72 -10.35 9.82
CA ALA A 478 -3.40 -10.50 9.22
C ALA A 478 -3.39 -11.51 8.06
N ALA A 479 -4.36 -12.42 8.01
CA ALA A 479 -4.46 -13.44 6.97
C ALA A 479 -4.96 -12.91 5.62
N LEU A 480 -5.61 -11.74 5.59
CA LEU A 480 -6.38 -11.26 4.43
C LEU A 480 -5.53 -11.13 3.16
N ASP A 481 -4.28 -10.65 3.28
CA ASP A 481 -3.44 -10.36 2.12
C ASP A 481 -2.94 -11.60 1.38
N SER A 482 -2.82 -12.74 2.08
CA SER A 482 -2.36 -14.02 1.51
C SER A 482 -3.45 -15.09 1.49
N ALA A 483 -4.71 -14.71 1.72
CA ALA A 483 -5.82 -15.65 1.84
C ALA A 483 -6.20 -16.23 0.48
N ALA A 484 -6.24 -17.57 0.37
CA ALA A 484 -6.72 -18.25 -0.83
C ALA A 484 -8.24 -18.11 -1.02
N VAL A 485 -8.99 -18.07 0.09
CA VAL A 485 -10.45 -17.89 0.12
C VAL A 485 -10.78 -16.75 1.07
N VAL A 486 -11.65 -15.84 0.63
CA VAL A 486 -12.10 -14.70 1.43
C VAL A 486 -13.62 -14.63 1.44
N LEU A 487 -14.23 -14.58 2.63
CA LEU A 487 -15.63 -14.24 2.79
C LEU A 487 -15.75 -12.72 2.94
N GLY A 488 -16.29 -12.07 1.91
CA GLY A 488 -16.50 -10.64 1.83
C GLY A 488 -17.83 -10.22 2.44
N VAL A 489 -17.81 -9.32 3.40
CA VAL A 489 -19.00 -8.87 4.12
C VAL A 489 -19.35 -7.44 3.70
N GLY A 490 -20.59 -7.24 3.24
CA GLY A 490 -21.15 -5.91 2.99
C GLY A 490 -22.24 -5.54 4.00
N LYS A 491 -22.68 -4.28 3.99
CA LYS A 491 -23.74 -3.78 4.88
C LYS A 491 -25.06 -4.56 4.76
N GLY A 492 -25.27 -5.25 3.63
CA GLY A 492 -26.41 -6.13 3.39
C GLY A 492 -26.55 -7.32 4.36
N ILE A 493 -25.54 -7.61 5.20
CA ILE A 493 -25.67 -8.59 6.28
C ILE A 493 -26.58 -8.14 7.43
N GLY A 494 -26.95 -6.85 7.48
CA GLY A 494 -27.95 -6.32 8.41
C GLY A 494 -27.42 -5.90 9.79
N GLY A 495 -26.21 -6.30 10.18
CA GLY A 495 -25.58 -5.81 11.41
C GLY A 495 -24.45 -6.70 11.93
N PRO A 496 -23.73 -6.26 12.99
CA PRO A 496 -22.59 -7.00 13.54
C PRO A 496 -22.99 -8.33 14.21
N ALA A 497 -24.26 -8.50 14.59
CA ALA A 497 -24.78 -9.74 15.18
C ALA A 497 -24.66 -10.96 14.24
N ALA A 498 -24.53 -10.74 12.92
CA ALA A 498 -24.32 -11.79 11.93
C ALA A 498 -22.85 -12.25 11.81
N LEU A 499 -21.88 -11.43 12.26
CA LEU A 499 -20.45 -11.70 12.09
C LEU A 499 -19.98 -13.00 12.76
N PRO A 500 -20.44 -13.39 13.98
CA PRO A 500 -20.02 -14.64 14.59
C PRO A 500 -20.34 -15.87 13.73
N ALA A 501 -21.53 -15.92 13.11
CA ALA A 501 -21.92 -17.04 12.24
C ALA A 501 -21.06 -17.10 10.97
N ILE A 502 -20.78 -15.95 10.35
CA ILE A 502 -19.87 -15.86 9.20
C ILE A 502 -18.45 -16.28 9.59
N GLY A 503 -17.98 -15.85 10.76
CA GLY A 503 -16.66 -16.19 11.28
C GLY A 503 -16.48 -17.68 11.52
N GLN A 504 -17.48 -18.37 12.07
CA GLN A 504 -17.44 -19.82 12.24
C GLN A 504 -17.33 -20.56 10.90
N VAL A 505 -18.06 -20.11 9.86
CA VAL A 505 -17.94 -20.70 8.51
C VAL A 505 -16.57 -20.38 7.91
N ALA A 506 -16.05 -19.16 8.07
CA ALA A 506 -14.74 -18.77 7.59
C ALA A 506 -13.63 -19.63 8.20
N GLU A 507 -13.65 -19.81 9.53
CA GLU A 507 -12.70 -20.64 10.27
C GLU A 507 -12.71 -22.08 9.77
N ARG A 508 -13.91 -22.67 9.61
CA ARG A 508 -14.04 -24.02 9.06
C ARG A 508 -13.55 -24.09 7.61
N LEU A 509 -13.69 -23.05 6.81
CA LEU A 509 -13.15 -23.04 5.45
C LEU A 509 -11.65 -22.74 5.38
N GLY A 510 -11.01 -22.36 6.49
CA GLY A 510 -9.68 -21.74 6.45
C GLY A 510 -9.65 -20.45 5.64
N ALA A 511 -10.80 -19.78 5.53
CA ALA A 511 -10.97 -18.53 4.79
C ALA A 511 -10.71 -17.32 5.69
N ALA A 512 -10.20 -16.24 5.10
CA ALA A 512 -10.17 -14.94 5.78
C ALA A 512 -11.51 -14.21 5.62
N ILE A 513 -11.72 -13.18 6.45
CA ILE A 513 -12.87 -12.28 6.32
C ILE A 513 -12.36 -10.98 5.71
N GLY A 514 -13.08 -10.46 4.71
CA GLY A 514 -12.91 -9.10 4.20
C GLY A 514 -14.21 -8.33 4.36
N ALA A 515 -14.14 -7.00 4.37
CA ALA A 515 -15.29 -6.13 4.60
C ALA A 515 -15.32 -4.97 3.59
N THR A 516 -16.51 -4.48 3.27
CA THR A 516 -16.64 -3.20 2.56
C THR A 516 -16.33 -2.04 3.51
N ARG A 517 -15.97 -0.87 2.97
CA ARG A 517 -15.79 0.35 3.76
C ARG A 517 -17.01 0.69 4.61
N GLU A 518 -18.23 0.49 4.10
CA GLU A 518 -19.45 0.75 4.88
C GLU A 518 -19.54 -0.08 6.17
N VAL A 519 -18.97 -1.30 6.18
CA VAL A 519 -18.97 -2.19 7.34
C VAL A 519 -17.95 -1.71 8.38
N THR A 520 -16.77 -1.26 7.93
CA THR A 520 -15.71 -0.78 8.83
C THR A 520 -16.01 0.63 9.36
N ASP A 521 -16.57 1.52 8.53
CA ASP A 521 -17.08 2.85 8.94
C ASP A 521 -18.18 2.74 10.00
N ALA A 522 -19.01 1.70 9.92
CA ALA A 522 -20.04 1.41 10.92
C ALA A 522 -19.49 0.77 12.21
N GLY A 523 -18.18 0.52 12.29
CA GLY A 523 -17.52 -0.09 13.44
C GLY A 523 -17.82 -1.58 13.62
N TRP A 524 -18.32 -2.28 12.60
CA TRP A 524 -18.64 -3.71 12.71
C TRP A 524 -17.37 -4.56 12.66
N LEU A 525 -16.37 -4.14 11.86
CA LEU A 525 -15.05 -4.75 11.77
C LEU A 525 -13.96 -3.65 11.71
N PRO A 526 -12.74 -3.92 12.19
CA PRO A 526 -11.61 -3.00 12.05
C PRO A 526 -11.24 -2.69 10.59
N LYS A 527 -10.56 -1.56 10.36
CA LYS A 527 -10.11 -1.11 9.03
C LYS A 527 -9.15 -2.10 8.35
N GLN A 528 -8.44 -2.93 9.10
CA GLN A 528 -7.58 -3.99 8.60
C GLN A 528 -8.34 -5.06 7.78
N TYR A 529 -9.66 -5.17 7.96
CA TYR A 529 -10.52 -6.06 7.17
C TYR A 529 -11.03 -5.40 5.88
N GLN A 530 -10.86 -4.08 5.72
CA GLN A 530 -11.42 -3.33 4.61
C GLN A 530 -10.74 -3.73 3.30
N VAL A 531 -11.55 -4.11 2.32
CA VAL A 531 -11.10 -4.33 0.94
C VAL A 531 -11.58 -3.18 0.07
N GLY A 532 -10.74 -2.69 -0.84
CA GLY A 532 -11.10 -1.64 -1.78
C GLY A 532 -10.05 -0.56 -1.94
N LEU A 533 -10.44 0.53 -2.60
CA LEU A 533 -9.59 1.66 -2.99
C LEU A 533 -8.83 2.28 -1.81
N THR A 534 -9.49 2.48 -0.67
CA THR A 534 -8.85 3.04 0.54
C THR A 534 -8.47 1.95 1.56
N GLY A 535 -8.79 0.69 1.25
CA GLY A 535 -8.45 -0.49 2.06
C GLY A 535 -7.33 -1.31 1.45
N ARG A 536 -7.41 -2.63 1.62
CA ARG A 536 -6.49 -3.61 1.04
C ARG A 536 -6.95 -4.03 -0.36
N ALA A 537 -6.00 -4.20 -1.26
CA ALA A 537 -6.21 -4.86 -2.54
C ALA A 537 -5.69 -6.29 -2.45
N ILE A 538 -6.55 -7.26 -2.69
CA ILE A 538 -6.30 -8.69 -2.47
C ILE A 538 -6.44 -9.49 -3.76
N SER A 539 -5.83 -10.68 -3.82
CA SER A 539 -5.93 -11.60 -4.96
C SER A 539 -6.25 -13.03 -4.52
N PRO A 540 -7.38 -13.27 -3.84
CA PRO A 540 -7.76 -14.62 -3.48
C PRO A 540 -8.10 -15.42 -4.73
N ARG A 541 -7.95 -16.74 -4.63
CA ARG A 541 -8.49 -17.70 -5.61
C ARG A 541 -10.01 -17.61 -5.65
N LEU A 542 -10.64 -17.42 -4.49
CA LEU A 542 -12.10 -17.29 -4.36
C LEU A 542 -12.47 -16.16 -3.39
N TYR A 543 -13.27 -15.20 -3.85
CA TYR A 543 -13.92 -14.20 -3.02
C TYR A 543 -15.44 -14.43 -3.02
N VAL A 544 -16.05 -14.63 -1.84
CA VAL A 544 -17.51 -14.81 -1.70
C VAL A 544 -18.12 -13.56 -1.08
N ALA A 545 -18.80 -12.76 -1.88
CA ALA A 545 -19.40 -11.49 -1.50
C ALA A 545 -20.80 -11.68 -0.89
N LEU A 546 -20.89 -11.65 0.43
CA LEU A 546 -22.12 -11.79 1.22
C LEU A 546 -22.73 -10.41 1.49
N GLY A 547 -23.88 -10.11 0.86
CA GLY A 547 -24.58 -8.85 1.10
C GLY A 547 -23.81 -7.60 0.64
N VAL A 548 -22.90 -7.75 -0.33
CA VAL A 548 -22.12 -6.66 -0.93
C VAL A 548 -22.89 -6.04 -2.09
N SER A 549 -22.93 -4.71 -2.16
CA SER A 549 -23.64 -3.95 -3.21
C SER A 549 -22.88 -3.93 -4.54
N GLY A 550 -21.55 -3.87 -4.50
CA GLY A 550 -20.67 -3.75 -5.66
C GLY A 550 -20.26 -2.31 -5.99
N ALA A 551 -20.05 -1.48 -4.98
CA ALA A 551 -19.46 -0.15 -5.13
C ALA A 551 -18.09 -0.24 -5.84
N MET A 552 -17.82 0.68 -6.75
CA MET A 552 -16.61 0.68 -7.59
C MET A 552 -15.33 0.71 -6.75
N GLU A 553 -15.35 1.48 -5.67
CA GLU A 553 -14.27 1.61 -4.69
C GLU A 553 -13.96 0.26 -4.03
N HIS A 554 -14.96 -0.57 -3.73
CA HIS A 554 -14.75 -1.92 -3.21
C HIS A 554 -14.14 -2.84 -4.27
N LEU A 555 -14.68 -2.77 -5.49
CA LEU A 555 -14.27 -3.62 -6.61
C LEU A 555 -12.82 -3.39 -7.05
N VAL A 556 -12.28 -2.18 -6.88
CA VAL A 556 -10.86 -1.89 -7.11
C VAL A 556 -9.95 -2.85 -6.34
N GLY A 557 -10.29 -3.14 -5.07
CA GLY A 557 -9.53 -4.06 -4.23
C GLY A 557 -9.67 -5.54 -4.63
N LEU A 558 -10.61 -5.87 -5.53
CA LEU A 558 -10.93 -7.23 -5.96
C LEU A 558 -10.59 -7.49 -7.43
N ARG A 559 -10.01 -6.52 -8.15
CA ARG A 559 -9.72 -6.69 -9.60
C ARG A 559 -8.86 -7.92 -9.90
N ARG A 560 -8.02 -8.33 -8.95
CA ARG A 560 -7.12 -9.48 -9.06
C ARG A 560 -7.66 -10.77 -8.43
N ALA A 561 -8.87 -10.77 -7.85
CA ALA A 561 -9.50 -12.00 -7.40
C ALA A 561 -9.78 -12.89 -8.61
N ALA A 562 -9.33 -14.15 -8.54
CA ALA A 562 -9.44 -15.09 -9.66
C ALA A 562 -10.90 -15.48 -9.93
N THR A 563 -11.70 -15.65 -8.87
CA THR A 563 -13.14 -15.91 -8.97
C THR A 563 -13.89 -15.13 -7.91
N ILE A 564 -14.94 -14.41 -8.32
CA ILE A 564 -15.85 -13.70 -7.43
C ILE A 564 -17.24 -14.37 -7.47
N VAL A 565 -17.74 -14.79 -6.31
CA VAL A 565 -19.11 -15.26 -6.12
C VAL A 565 -19.89 -14.17 -5.41
N ALA A 566 -21.05 -13.76 -5.92
CA ALA A 566 -21.93 -12.80 -5.28
C ALA A 566 -23.19 -13.47 -4.72
N VAL A 567 -23.49 -13.25 -3.44
CA VAL A 567 -24.73 -13.68 -2.79
C VAL A 567 -25.51 -12.44 -2.36
N ASN A 568 -26.60 -12.14 -3.06
CA ASN A 568 -27.40 -10.95 -2.79
C ASN A 568 -28.89 -11.17 -3.10
N LYS A 569 -29.76 -10.74 -2.18
CA LYS A 569 -31.22 -10.83 -2.34
C LYS A 569 -31.77 -9.94 -3.45
N ASN A 570 -31.07 -8.86 -3.81
CA ASN A 570 -31.49 -7.96 -4.87
C ASN A 570 -30.86 -8.40 -6.20
N PRO A 571 -31.63 -8.98 -7.15
CA PRO A 571 -31.10 -9.41 -8.45
C PRO A 571 -30.52 -8.28 -9.29
N LYS A 572 -30.83 -7.02 -8.96
CA LYS A 572 -30.32 -5.83 -9.64
C LYS A 572 -29.07 -5.23 -8.98
N ALA A 573 -28.51 -5.89 -7.95
CA ALA A 573 -27.32 -5.40 -7.27
C ALA A 573 -26.14 -5.28 -8.25
N PRO A 574 -25.41 -4.14 -8.27
CA PRO A 574 -24.25 -3.94 -9.16
C PRO A 574 -23.18 -5.04 -9.08
N ILE A 575 -23.02 -5.67 -7.92
CA ILE A 575 -22.05 -6.76 -7.70
C ILE A 575 -22.18 -7.90 -8.71
N PHE A 576 -23.39 -8.21 -9.21
CA PHE A 576 -23.58 -9.30 -10.18
C PHE A 576 -22.88 -9.03 -11.52
N LYS A 577 -22.69 -7.76 -11.90
CA LYS A 577 -21.92 -7.39 -13.11
C LYS A 577 -20.42 -7.53 -12.92
N ALA A 578 -19.95 -7.57 -11.68
CA ALA A 578 -18.56 -7.69 -11.32
C ALA A 578 -18.19 -9.08 -10.78
N ALA A 579 -19.16 -10.00 -10.73
CA ALA A 579 -18.99 -11.35 -10.25
C ALA A 579 -18.86 -12.35 -11.39
N ASP A 580 -18.18 -13.46 -11.12
CA ASP A 580 -18.12 -14.59 -12.03
C ASP A 580 -19.38 -15.45 -11.88
N LEU A 581 -19.80 -15.73 -10.64
CA LEU A 581 -21.02 -16.46 -10.32
C LEU A 581 -21.92 -15.64 -9.40
N GLY A 582 -23.24 -15.70 -9.60
CA GLY A 582 -24.25 -14.99 -8.82
C GLY A 582 -25.29 -15.93 -8.21
N VAL A 583 -25.60 -15.73 -6.94
CA VAL A 583 -26.68 -16.39 -6.21
C VAL A 583 -27.68 -15.33 -5.74
N VAL A 584 -28.88 -15.35 -6.32
CA VAL A 584 -29.97 -14.44 -5.94
C VAL A 584 -30.77 -15.05 -4.80
N ALA A 585 -30.30 -14.84 -3.57
CA ALA A 585 -30.95 -15.32 -2.35
C ALA A 585 -30.54 -14.48 -1.14
N ASP A 586 -31.22 -14.71 -0.01
CA ASP A 586 -30.75 -14.21 1.28
C ASP A 586 -29.44 -14.95 1.67
N TRP A 587 -28.38 -14.18 1.95
CA TRP A 587 -27.10 -14.73 2.37
C TRP A 587 -27.24 -15.59 3.63
N ALA A 588 -28.15 -15.22 4.55
CA ALA A 588 -28.34 -15.92 5.81
C ALA A 588 -28.90 -17.33 5.59
N ALA A 589 -29.73 -17.50 4.56
CA ALA A 589 -30.29 -18.79 4.18
C ALA A 589 -29.28 -19.67 3.42
N VAL A 590 -28.34 -19.05 2.70
CA VAL A 590 -27.30 -19.77 1.92
C VAL A 590 -26.10 -20.15 2.80
N LEU A 591 -25.74 -19.32 3.79
CA LEU A 591 -24.55 -19.46 4.63
C LEU A 591 -24.38 -20.86 5.26
N PRO A 592 -25.43 -21.50 5.84
CA PRO A 592 -25.29 -22.84 6.43
C PRO A 592 -24.87 -23.92 5.42
N HIS A 593 -25.16 -23.71 4.13
CA HIS A 593 -24.86 -24.65 3.05
C HIS A 593 -23.55 -24.32 2.31
N LEU A 594 -23.00 -23.12 2.50
CA LEU A 594 -21.75 -22.70 1.84
C LEU A 594 -20.57 -23.58 2.21
N GLU A 595 -20.49 -24.04 3.46
CA GLU A 595 -19.39 -24.90 3.87
C GLU A 595 -19.33 -26.19 3.06
N ALA A 596 -20.47 -26.88 2.92
CA ALA A 596 -20.58 -28.10 2.12
C ALA A 596 -20.27 -27.82 0.65
N ALA A 597 -20.79 -26.70 0.11
CA ALA A 597 -20.54 -26.30 -1.27
C ALA A 597 -19.06 -26.04 -1.57
N LEU A 598 -18.32 -25.47 -0.61
CA LEU A 598 -16.95 -25.01 -0.80
C LEU A 598 -15.88 -26.02 -0.36
N ARG A 599 -16.21 -27.04 0.44
CA ARG A 599 -15.27 -28.11 0.83
C ARG A 599 -15.30 -29.33 -0.09
N ALA A 600 -16.42 -29.59 -0.77
CA ALA A 600 -16.67 -30.82 -1.54
C ALA A 600 -15.97 -30.86 -2.90
#